data_AF-A0A397VZJ6-F1
#
_entry.id   AF-A0A397VZJ6-F1
#
_cell.length_a   1.000
_cell.length_b   1.000
_cell.length_c   1.000
_cell.angle_alpha   90.00
_cell.angle_beta   90.00
_cell.angle_gamma   90.00
#
_symmetry.space_group_name_H-M   'P 1'
#
loop_
_entity.id
_entity.type
_entity.pdbx_description
1 polymer ?
#
loop_
_entity_poly.entity_id
_entity_poly.type
_entity_poly.pdbx_seq_one_letter_code
_entity_poly.pdbx_strand_id
1 'polypeptide(L)'
;MIVIDFYSNKRKLINGNCKYCNRYNTSSVWCQLCDPRKHIFSFLWLLLASEKEKNEGGAYLNIDDCIKKFQLKATEFENVIEWILFNRLENIKVIGQEGFGTVYSSIWLDSIE
;
A
#
# COMPACT_ATOMS: atom_id res chain seq x y z
N MET A 1 7.37 18.12 -19.17
CA MET A 1 6.33 17.71 -18.22
C MET A 1 6.68 18.30 -16.85
N ILE A 2 5.95 19.32 -16.40
CA ILE A 2 6.15 19.88 -15.05
C ILE A 2 5.55 18.89 -14.06
N VAL A 3 6.40 18.28 -13.21
CA VAL A 3 5.92 17.45 -12.11
C VAL A 3 5.63 18.37 -10.93
N ILE A 4 4.35 18.71 -10.74
CA ILE A 4 3.89 19.49 -9.59
C ILE A 4 4.08 18.65 -8.33
N ASP A 5 4.84 19.19 -7.39
CA ASP A 5 5.19 18.54 -6.14
C ASP A 5 4.35 19.11 -5.00
N PHE A 6 3.15 18.55 -4.85
CA PHE A 6 2.17 18.98 -3.83
C PHE A 6 2.71 18.90 -2.40
N TYR A 7 3.74 18.07 -2.17
CA TYR A 7 4.34 17.84 -0.85
C TYR A 7 5.75 18.43 -0.73
N SER A 8 6.10 19.40 -1.59
CA SER A 8 7.39 20.08 -1.55
C SER A 8 7.75 20.65 -0.17
N ASN A 9 6.76 21.18 0.56
CA ASN A 9 6.92 21.71 1.92
C ASN A 9 7.23 20.63 2.98
N LYS A 10 6.96 19.36 2.72
CA LYS A 10 7.25 18.24 3.63
C LYS A 10 8.66 17.70 3.47
N ARG A 11 9.38 18.09 2.41
CA ARG A 11 10.74 17.63 2.13
C ARG A 11 11.74 18.27 3.10
N LYS A 12 12.59 17.46 3.73
CA LYS A 12 13.58 17.94 4.71
C LYS A 12 14.96 17.37 4.44
N LEU A 13 15.99 18.21 4.54
CA LEU A 13 17.40 17.81 4.40
C LEU A 13 17.78 16.64 5.32
N ILE A 14 17.27 16.64 6.56
CA ILE A 14 17.54 15.60 7.56
C ILE A 14 17.09 14.19 7.13
N ASN A 15 16.17 14.07 6.19
CA ASN A 15 15.64 12.79 5.72
C ASN A 15 16.50 12.19 4.58
N GLY A 16 17.59 12.86 4.21
CA GLY A 16 18.42 12.50 3.08
C GLY A 16 17.75 12.73 1.72
N ASN A 17 18.41 12.26 0.67
CA ASN A 17 17.99 12.47 -0.70
C ASN A 17 17.42 11.18 -1.30
N CYS A 18 16.37 11.33 -2.09
CA CYS A 18 15.83 10.24 -2.89
C CYS A 18 16.80 9.85 -3.99
N LYS A 19 17.17 8.57 -4.09
CA LYS A 19 18.08 8.05 -5.12
C LYS A 19 17.55 8.13 -6.57
N TYR A 20 16.25 8.40 -6.75
CA TYR A 20 15.61 8.43 -8.07
C TYR A 20 15.38 9.85 -8.60
N CYS A 21 15.01 10.80 -7.73
CA CYS A 21 14.70 12.17 -8.14
C CYS A 21 15.67 13.23 -7.57
N ASN A 22 16.63 12.82 -6.75
CA ASN A 22 17.64 13.67 -6.10
C ASN A 22 17.09 14.82 -5.24
N ARG A 23 15.78 14.82 -4.94
CA ARG A 23 15.15 15.75 -3.99
C ARG A 23 15.25 15.20 -2.58
N TYR A 24 15.16 16.08 -1.58
CA TYR A 24 15.02 15.67 -0.20
C TYR A 24 13.77 14.81 0.01
N ASN A 25 13.91 13.79 0.83
CA ASN A 25 12.83 12.88 1.19
C ASN A 25 11.78 13.59 2.06
N THR A 26 10.53 13.11 1.98
CA THR A 26 9.42 13.61 2.81
C THR A 26 9.44 12.99 4.21
N SER A 27 9.98 11.78 4.36
CA SER A 27 10.29 11.14 5.65
C SER A 27 11.61 10.37 5.57
N SER A 28 12.10 9.84 6.69
CA SER A 28 13.26 8.95 6.72
C SER A 28 13.09 7.85 5.66
N VAL A 29 14.09 7.71 4.78
CA VAL A 29 14.11 6.77 3.65
C VAL A 29 12.91 6.78 2.68
N TRP A 30 12.02 7.79 2.74
CA TRP A 30 10.78 7.83 1.96
C TRP A 30 10.61 9.11 1.15
N CYS A 31 10.50 8.95 -0.16
CA CYS A 31 10.15 9.97 -1.13
C CYS A 31 8.73 9.76 -1.66
N GLN A 32 7.78 10.56 -1.16
CA GLN A 32 6.37 10.51 -1.58
C GLN A 32 6.17 10.60 -3.10
N LEU A 33 7.06 11.26 -3.85
CA LEU A 33 6.92 11.34 -5.30
C LEU A 33 7.30 10.03 -6.02
N CYS A 34 8.22 9.26 -5.44
CA CYS A 34 8.86 8.12 -6.10
C CYS A 34 8.41 6.77 -5.53
N ASP A 35 8.23 6.67 -4.22
CA ASP A 35 8.06 5.38 -3.54
C ASP A 35 6.62 4.84 -3.60
N PRO A 36 5.54 5.63 -3.38
CA PRO A 36 4.17 5.13 -3.52
C PRO A 36 3.89 4.40 -4.84
N ARG A 37 4.50 4.86 -5.95
CA ARG A 37 4.29 4.27 -7.27
C ARG A 37 4.83 2.85 -7.37
N LYS A 38 5.90 2.52 -6.65
CA LYS A 38 6.45 1.15 -6.62
C LYS A 38 5.52 0.19 -5.91
N HIS A 39 4.95 0.63 -4.78
CA HIS A 39 4.00 -0.16 -4.00
C HIS A 39 2.69 -0.37 -4.76
N ILE A 40 2.20 0.66 -5.46
CA ILE A 40 1.01 0.54 -6.32
C ILE A 40 1.24 -0.47 -7.46
N PHE A 41 2.41 -0.43 -8.10
CA PHE A 41 2.71 -1.36 -9.20
C PHE A 41 2.82 -2.80 -8.70
N SER A 42 3.47 -3.01 -7.55
CA SER A 42 3.54 -4.32 -6.89
C SER A 42 2.14 -4.86 -6.56
N PHE A 43 1.26 -4.02 -6.04
CA PHE A 43 -0.12 -4.40 -5.73
C PHE A 43 -0.94 -4.72 -6.99
N LEU A 44 -0.88 -3.87 -8.02
CA LEU A 44 -1.57 -4.10 -9.29
C LEU A 44 -1.14 -5.42 -9.94
N TRP A 45 0.16 -5.74 -9.88
CA TRP A 45 0.68 -7.03 -10.36
C TRP A 45 0.09 -8.21 -9.58
N LEU A 46 0.01 -8.12 -8.25
CA LEU A 46 -0.58 -9.17 -7.41
C LEU A 46 -2.07 -9.39 -7.70
N LEU A 47 -2.83 -8.32 -7.91
CA LEU A 47 -4.24 -8.40 -8.29
C LEU A 47 -4.43 -9.09 -9.65
N LEU A 48 -3.70 -8.65 -10.68
CA LEU A 48 -3.76 -9.28 -12.02
C LEU A 48 -3.39 -10.77 -11.97
N ALA A 49 -2.47 -11.16 -11.08
CA ALA A 49 -2.14 -12.56 -10.87
C ALA A 49 -3.28 -13.37 -10.21
N SER A 50 -4.12 -12.72 -9.41
CA SER A 50 -5.29 -13.33 -8.75
C SER A 50 -6.56 -13.40 -9.62
N GLU A 51 -6.63 -12.60 -10.70
CA GLU A 51 -7.79 -12.50 -11.62
C GLU A 51 -7.99 -13.67 -12.59
N LYS A 52 -7.32 -14.82 -12.41
CA LYS A 52 -7.59 -16.00 -13.26
C LYS A 52 -9.02 -16.55 -13.11
N GLU A 53 -9.78 -16.11 -12.12
CA GLU A 53 -11.21 -16.41 -11.98
C GLU A 53 -12.03 -15.12 -12.12
N LYS A 54 -12.73 -15.01 -13.26
CA LYS A 54 -13.70 -13.93 -13.55
C LYS A 54 -14.75 -13.86 -12.44
N ASN A 55 -14.82 -12.74 -11.76
CA ASN A 55 -16.03 -12.31 -11.07
C ASN A 55 -16.63 -11.12 -11.82
N GLU A 56 -17.91 -11.21 -12.15
CA GLU A 56 -18.67 -10.12 -12.74
C GLU A 56 -18.75 -8.93 -11.77
N GLY A 57 -18.42 -7.73 -12.26
CA GLY A 57 -19.00 -6.48 -11.73
C GLY A 57 -18.23 -5.73 -10.64
N GLY A 58 -17.18 -4.99 -11.02
CA GLY A 58 -16.93 -3.61 -10.58
C GLY A 58 -16.57 -3.29 -9.11
N ALA A 59 -16.70 -4.21 -8.16
CA ALA A 59 -16.45 -3.93 -6.74
C ALA A 59 -14.95 -3.78 -6.41
N TYR A 60 -14.08 -4.61 -7.02
CA TYR A 60 -12.63 -4.54 -6.83
C TYR A 60 -12.03 -3.21 -7.34
N LEU A 61 -12.54 -2.68 -8.46
CA LEU A 61 -12.09 -1.41 -9.04
C LEU A 61 -12.18 -0.24 -8.03
N ASN A 62 -13.21 -0.23 -7.17
CA ASN A 62 -13.39 0.82 -6.18
C ASN A 62 -12.39 0.72 -5.02
N ILE A 63 -12.03 -0.50 -4.60
CA ILE A 63 -11.05 -0.74 -3.53
C ILE A 63 -9.66 -0.40 -4.03
N ASP A 64 -9.32 -0.78 -5.26
CA ASP A 64 -8.01 -0.50 -5.86
C ASP A 64 -7.76 1.00 -6.01
N ASP A 65 -8.75 1.74 -6.48
CA ASP A 65 -8.65 3.19 -6.61
C ASP A 65 -8.58 3.88 -5.26
N CYS A 66 -9.27 3.34 -4.25
CA CYS A 66 -9.16 3.80 -2.87
C CYS A 66 -7.73 3.63 -2.34
N ILE A 67 -7.18 2.42 -2.44
CA ILE A 67 -5.81 2.09 -2.01
C ILE A 67 -4.80 2.95 -2.76
N LYS A 68 -4.91 3.07 -4.09
CA LYS A 68 -4.04 3.94 -4.89
C LYS A 68 -4.08 5.39 -4.40
N LYS A 69 -5.27 5.93 -4.12
CA LYS A 69 -5.42 7.31 -3.61
C LYS A 69 -4.77 7.49 -2.24
N PHE A 70 -4.90 6.53 -1.34
CA PHE A 70 -4.23 6.57 -0.03
C PHE A 70 -2.72 6.48 -0.17
N GLN A 71 -2.24 5.49 -0.93
CA GLN A 71 -0.82 5.28 -1.20
C GLN A 71 -0.15 6.50 -1.82
N LEU A 72 -0.76 7.10 -2.85
CA LEU A 72 -0.23 8.32 -3.49
C LEU A 72 -0.17 9.52 -2.54
N LYS A 73 -0.90 9.52 -1.42
CA LYS A 73 -0.86 10.59 -0.42
C LYS A 73 0.09 10.30 0.74
N ALA A 74 0.65 9.09 0.84
CA ALA A 74 1.54 8.69 1.91
C ALA A 74 2.85 9.51 1.87
N THR A 75 3.01 10.42 2.83
CA THR A 75 4.21 11.25 2.98
C THR A 75 5.33 10.59 3.75
N GLU A 76 5.05 9.45 4.38
CA GLU A 76 5.93 8.68 5.25
C GLU A 76 5.66 7.18 5.01
N PHE A 77 6.66 6.33 5.27
CA PHE A 77 6.56 4.89 5.02
C PHE A 77 5.48 4.24 5.91
N GLU A 78 5.34 4.73 7.14
CA GLU A 78 4.38 4.26 8.13
C GLU A 78 2.91 4.53 7.73
N ASN A 79 2.69 5.43 6.77
CA ASN A 79 1.37 5.76 6.26
C ASN A 79 0.99 4.96 5.00
N VAL A 80 1.84 4.01 4.58
CA VAL A 80 1.63 3.10 3.46
C VAL A 80 0.74 1.95 3.92
N ILE A 81 -0.30 1.63 3.15
CA ILE A 81 -1.19 0.49 3.42
C ILE A 81 -0.69 -0.74 2.66
N GLU A 82 -0.19 -1.74 3.35
CA GLU A 82 0.18 -3.00 2.72
C GLU A 82 -1.05 -3.86 2.44
N TRP A 83 -1.08 -4.48 1.25
CA TRP A 83 -2.12 -5.46 0.90
C TRP A 83 -1.59 -6.87 1.10
N ILE A 84 -2.27 -7.63 1.96
CA ILE A 84 -1.94 -9.03 2.23
C ILE A 84 -2.95 -9.90 1.50
N LEU A 85 -2.46 -10.76 0.60
CA LEU A 85 -3.31 -11.73 -0.07
C LEU A 85 -3.80 -12.78 0.93
N PHE A 86 -5.05 -13.21 0.78
CA PHE A 86 -5.67 -14.18 1.68
C PHE A 86 -4.90 -15.50 1.76
N ASN A 87 -4.29 -15.94 0.66
CA ASN A 87 -3.45 -17.14 0.62
C ASN A 87 -2.10 -17.01 1.36
N ARG A 88 -1.76 -15.82 1.87
CA ARG A 88 -0.60 -15.57 2.75
C ARG A 88 -0.98 -15.54 4.22
N LEU A 89 -2.25 -15.79 4.55
CA LEU A 89 -2.74 -15.90 5.91
C LEU A 89 -2.94 -17.38 6.26
N GLU A 90 -2.24 -17.84 7.28
CA GLU A 90 -2.36 -19.19 7.83
C GLU A 90 -3.08 -19.20 9.19
N ASN A 91 -3.55 -20.38 9.61
CA ASN A 91 -4.17 -20.60 10.91
C ASN A 91 -5.30 -19.61 11.21
N ILE A 92 -6.14 -19.32 10.20
CA ILE A 92 -7.27 -18.40 10.30
C ILE A 92 -8.29 -18.98 11.29
N LYS A 93 -8.50 -18.26 12.40
CA LYS A 93 -9.40 -18.67 13.50
C LYS A 93 -10.34 -17.53 13.86
N VAL A 94 -11.62 -17.83 14.03
CA VAL A 94 -12.59 -16.87 14.57
C VAL A 94 -12.26 -16.61 16.03
N ILE A 95 -12.13 -15.35 16.40
CA ILE A 95 -11.87 -14.91 17.79
C ILE A 95 -13.04 -14.12 18.38
N GLY A 96 -14.03 -13.78 17.57
CA GLY A 96 -15.25 -13.12 18.03
C GLY A 96 -16.26 -12.99 16.90
N GLN A 97 -17.53 -13.09 17.23
CA GLN A 97 -18.62 -12.88 16.28
C GLN A 97 -19.75 -12.16 17.01
N GLU A 98 -19.90 -10.86 16.74
CA GLU A 98 -20.97 -10.05 17.30
C GLU A 98 -21.40 -8.97 16.29
N GLY A 99 -22.70 -8.66 16.26
CA GLY A 99 -23.31 -7.49 15.60
C GLY A 99 -22.91 -7.25 14.13
N PHE A 100 -21.76 -6.61 13.92
CA PHE A 100 -21.32 -6.02 12.66
C PHE A 100 -20.33 -6.89 11.86
N GLY A 101 -19.95 -8.07 12.36
CA GLY A 101 -19.09 -8.96 11.59
C GLY A 101 -18.47 -10.10 12.39
N THR A 102 -17.60 -10.83 11.72
CA THR A 102 -16.78 -11.89 12.32
C THR A 102 -15.33 -11.42 12.37
N VAL A 103 -14.72 -11.52 13.54
CA VAL A 103 -13.32 -11.15 13.77
C VAL A 103 -12.47 -12.41 13.69
N TYR A 104 -11.42 -12.35 12.88
CA TYR A 104 -10.49 -13.44 12.66
C TYR A 104 -9.08 -13.08 13.17
N SER A 105 -8.39 -14.07 13.72
CA SER A 105 -6.93 -14.05 13.92
C SER A 105 -6.27 -14.93 12.87
N SER A 106 -5.05 -14.59 12.45
CA SER A 106 -4.27 -15.38 11.50
C SER A 106 -2.78 -15.13 11.69
N ILE A 107 -1.96 -16.02 11.15
CA ILE A 107 -0.51 -15.86 11.03
C ILE A 107 -0.22 -15.35 9.63
N TRP A 108 0.46 -14.22 9.52
CA TRP A 108 0.93 -13.72 8.22
C TRP A 108 2.27 -14.35 7.88
N LEU A 109 2.35 -15.01 6.72
CA LEU A 109 3.52 -15.81 6.34
C LEU A 109 4.76 -15.00 5.95
N ASP A 110 4.61 -13.75 5.50
CA ASP A 110 5.75 -12.93 5.09
C ASP A 110 6.44 -12.20 6.26
N SER A 111 5.93 -12.31 7.49
CA SER A 111 6.47 -11.58 8.64
C SER A 111 7.62 -12.29 9.36
N ILE A 112 8.16 -13.37 8.78
CA ILE A 112 9.38 -14.01 9.27
C ILE A 112 10.58 -13.30 8.62
N GLU A 113 11.00 -12.19 9.23
CA GLU A 113 12.38 -11.72 9.19
C GLU A 113 13.18 -12.29 10.38
#